data_AF-A0AA49JGH1-F1
#
_entry.id   AF-A0AA49JGH1-F1
#
_cell.length_a   1.000
_cell.length_b   1.000
_cell.length_c   1.000
_cell.angle_alpha   90.00
_cell.angle_beta   90.00
_cell.angle_gamma   90.00
#
_symmetry.space_group_name_H-M   'P 1'
#
loop_
_entity.id
_entity.type
_entity.pdbx_description
1 polymer ?
#
loop_
_entity_poly.entity_id
_entity_poly.type
_entity_poly.pdbx_seq_one_letter_code
_entity_poly.pdbx_strand_id
1 'polypeptide(L)'
;MYKLKYKYWGISSLSLLILIFSFTPLSNQEIKPQQNLVEVLKSLGQEYPEHYIENPDSMDIKRGYDLIHVGKTTPPDGFASNAISKFYTCTSCHNVEREDPDLTLVDQDARLEYAMKNELPYLQGTTFWGAVNKESWYNDDYVLKYGSLVEKASGSLKESINLCATVCSQGRELEDWEMKSILSYLWSLQMKVEDLDLSEKEIDHINTLAESDNDSAIAFIKSHYLTKSPATFADLPESKEKGYPFEGRPQYGKAIYELGCQHCHHAYGESDLVLDNSILTFKWLKKHMPENSKKSIYEIIRNGSYSELGHKEYMPNYTLEKMSHQQVEDLRAYIESNLK
;
A
#
# COMPACT_ATOMS: atom_id res chain seq x y z
N MET A 1 -47.07 -85.11 -35.98
CA MET A 1 -47.16 -83.93 -35.07
C MET A 1 -45.97 -83.03 -35.35
N TYR A 2 -46.11 -82.07 -36.27
CA TYR A 2 -46.30 -80.63 -36.00
C TYR A 2 -45.16 -79.98 -35.18
N LYS A 3 -44.23 -79.25 -35.82
CA LYS A 3 -44.27 -77.77 -35.99
C LYS A 3 -42.92 -77.19 -36.46
N LEU A 4 -43.03 -76.19 -37.36
CA LEU A 4 -42.02 -75.20 -37.76
C LEU A 4 -41.38 -74.47 -36.56
N LYS A 5 -40.18 -73.90 -36.77
CA LYS A 5 -39.79 -72.52 -36.37
C LYS A 5 -38.39 -72.15 -36.91
N TYR A 6 -38.30 -71.23 -37.88
CA TYR A 6 -38.13 -69.77 -37.80
C TYR A 6 -36.67 -69.28 -37.67
N LYS A 7 -36.27 -68.58 -38.74
CA LYS A 7 -35.11 -67.70 -38.98
C LYS A 7 -35.18 -66.48 -38.04
N TYR A 8 -34.09 -66.06 -37.40
CA TYR A 8 -33.84 -64.63 -37.09
C TYR A 8 -32.34 -64.32 -37.05
N TRP A 9 -31.96 -63.33 -37.86
CA TRP A 9 -30.69 -62.61 -37.80
C TRP A 9 -30.66 -61.72 -36.56
N GLY A 10 -29.60 -61.80 -35.76
CA GLY A 10 -29.30 -60.83 -34.71
C GLY A 10 -28.51 -59.67 -35.30
N ILE A 11 -29.15 -58.51 -35.44
CA ILE A 11 -28.48 -57.23 -35.66
C ILE A 11 -28.16 -56.67 -34.27
N SER A 12 -26.89 -56.61 -33.90
CA SER A 12 -26.43 -55.90 -32.70
C SER A 12 -26.60 -54.39 -32.89
N SER A 13 -27.62 -53.82 -32.24
CA SER A 13 -27.78 -52.37 -32.11
C SER A 13 -26.82 -51.84 -31.06
N LEU A 14 -25.72 -51.23 -31.52
CA LEU A 14 -24.78 -50.45 -30.72
C LEU A 14 -25.52 -49.18 -30.23
N SER A 15 -25.91 -49.16 -28.95
CA SER A 15 -26.48 -47.96 -28.33
C SER A 15 -25.34 -47.05 -27.86
N LEU A 16 -25.00 -46.06 -28.69
CA LEU A 16 -24.04 -45.00 -28.36
C LEU A 16 -24.75 -44.00 -27.43
N LEU A 17 -24.52 -44.11 -26.12
CA LEU A 17 -24.94 -43.13 -25.14
C LEU A 17 -24.04 -41.90 -25.27
N ILE A 18 -24.50 -40.88 -26.00
CA ILE A 18 -23.88 -39.56 -26.02
C ILE A 18 -24.29 -38.86 -24.71
N LEU A 19 -23.41 -38.89 -23.71
CA LEU A 19 -23.47 -38.01 -22.55
C LEU A 19 -23.19 -36.59 -23.02
N ILE A 20 -24.25 -35.85 -23.34
CA ILE A 20 -24.18 -34.39 -23.47
C ILE A 20 -23.93 -33.86 -22.05
N PHE A 21 -22.66 -33.60 -21.73
CA PHE A 21 -22.34 -32.70 -20.64
C PHE A 21 -22.88 -31.33 -21.03
N SER A 22 -24.03 -30.98 -20.48
CA SER A 22 -24.49 -29.59 -20.46
C SER A 22 -23.44 -28.80 -19.68
N PHE A 23 -22.57 -28.08 -20.39
CA PHE A 23 -21.91 -26.91 -19.83
C PHE A 23 -23.03 -25.99 -19.38
N THR A 24 -23.35 -26.02 -18.09
CA THR A 24 -24.00 -24.88 -17.48
C THR A 24 -22.95 -23.77 -17.54
N PRO A 25 -23.19 -22.66 -18.27
CA PRO A 25 -22.37 -21.48 -18.05
C PRO A 25 -22.42 -21.21 -16.56
N LEU A 26 -21.27 -20.93 -15.93
CA LEU A 26 -21.24 -20.47 -14.55
C LEU A 26 -22.24 -19.30 -14.46
N SER A 27 -23.37 -19.57 -13.82
CA SER A 27 -24.36 -18.55 -13.50
C SER A 27 -23.66 -17.47 -12.70
N ASN A 28 -23.82 -16.21 -13.14
CA ASN A 28 -23.44 -14.99 -12.43
C ASN A 28 -23.58 -15.18 -10.92
N GLN A 29 -22.45 -15.35 -10.25
CA GLN A 29 -22.43 -15.39 -8.81
C GLN A 29 -22.52 -13.94 -8.36
N GLU A 30 -23.62 -13.58 -7.72
CA GLU A 30 -23.86 -12.24 -7.17
C GLU A 30 -22.64 -11.78 -6.36
N ILE A 31 -22.16 -10.57 -6.66
CA ILE A 31 -21.03 -9.95 -5.95
C ILE A 31 -21.41 -9.73 -4.49
N LYS A 32 -20.56 -10.22 -3.58
CA LYS A 32 -20.76 -10.12 -2.13
C LYS A 32 -19.76 -9.15 -1.51
N PRO A 33 -20.15 -8.38 -0.47
CA PRO A 33 -19.27 -7.35 0.10
C PRO A 33 -17.94 -7.89 0.66
N GLN A 34 -17.94 -9.08 1.27
CA GLN A 34 -16.74 -9.66 1.89
C GLN A 34 -15.78 -10.34 0.90
N GLN A 35 -16.12 -10.39 -0.40
CA GLN A 35 -15.24 -10.99 -1.40
C GLN A 35 -13.98 -10.15 -1.59
N ASN A 36 -12.87 -10.86 -1.77
CA ASN A 36 -11.62 -10.25 -2.21
C ASN A 36 -11.83 -9.61 -3.58
N LEU A 37 -11.40 -8.35 -3.72
CA LEU A 37 -11.59 -7.58 -4.95
C LEU A 37 -10.93 -8.26 -6.16
N VAL A 38 -9.77 -8.89 -5.97
CA VAL A 38 -9.06 -9.59 -7.04
C VAL A 38 -9.87 -10.76 -7.62
N GLU A 39 -10.63 -11.47 -6.78
CA GLU A 39 -11.42 -12.63 -7.19
C GLU A 39 -12.65 -12.17 -7.99
N VAL A 40 -13.25 -11.04 -7.60
CA VAL A 40 -14.34 -10.41 -8.38
C VAL A 40 -13.82 -9.97 -9.74
N LEU A 41 -12.69 -9.24 -9.79
CA LEU A 41 -12.07 -8.84 -11.06
C LEU A 41 -11.71 -10.05 -11.93
N LYS A 42 -11.20 -11.14 -11.33
CA LYS A 42 -10.92 -12.40 -12.05
C LYS A 42 -12.18 -13.04 -12.61
N SER A 43 -13.28 -13.05 -11.85
CA SER A 43 -14.57 -13.59 -12.32
C SER A 43 -15.14 -12.81 -13.51
N LEU A 44 -14.82 -11.51 -13.61
CA LEU A 44 -15.15 -10.66 -14.76
C LEU A 44 -14.18 -10.84 -15.93
N GLY A 45 -13.14 -11.65 -15.80
CA GLY A 45 -12.20 -11.96 -16.89
C GLY A 45 -10.88 -11.19 -16.84
N GLN A 46 -10.61 -10.39 -15.80
CA GLN A 46 -9.29 -9.82 -15.59
C GLN A 46 -8.28 -10.92 -15.25
N GLU A 47 -7.09 -10.88 -15.84
CA GLU A 47 -6.02 -11.78 -15.40
C GLU A 47 -5.47 -11.41 -14.02
N TYR A 48 -4.95 -12.41 -13.32
CA TYR A 48 -4.22 -12.15 -12.07
C TYR A 48 -2.95 -11.35 -12.37
N PRO A 49 -2.59 -10.40 -11.49
CA PRO A 49 -1.33 -9.69 -11.64
C PRO A 49 -0.14 -10.64 -11.38
N GLU A 50 1.05 -10.29 -11.89
CA GLU A 50 2.28 -11.11 -11.78
C GLU A 50 2.66 -11.44 -10.33
N HIS A 51 2.34 -10.55 -9.40
CA HIS A 51 2.61 -10.72 -7.98
C HIS A 51 1.54 -11.52 -7.23
N TYR A 52 0.52 -12.07 -7.89
CA TYR A 52 -0.53 -12.87 -7.25
C TYR A 52 0.03 -14.11 -6.56
N ILE A 53 -0.39 -14.32 -5.31
CA ILE A 53 -0.11 -15.53 -4.55
C ILE A 53 -1.44 -16.25 -4.35
N GLU A 54 -1.60 -17.37 -5.03
CA GLU A 54 -2.78 -18.23 -4.86
C GLU A 54 -2.73 -18.89 -3.49
N ASN A 55 -3.81 -18.72 -2.70
CA ASN A 55 -4.01 -19.37 -1.40
C ASN A 55 -2.74 -19.38 -0.51
N PRO A 56 -2.23 -18.21 -0.08
CA PRO A 56 -0.99 -18.12 0.67
C PRO A 56 -1.02 -18.96 1.95
N ASP A 57 0.05 -19.73 2.18
CA ASP A 57 0.17 -20.56 3.37
C ASP A 57 0.28 -19.69 4.63
N SER A 58 -0.38 -20.10 5.71
CA SER A 58 -0.42 -19.35 6.97
C SER A 58 0.97 -19.09 7.58
N MET A 59 1.94 -19.98 7.36
CA MET A 59 3.31 -19.78 7.81
C MET A 59 4.04 -18.75 6.95
N ASP A 60 3.80 -18.72 5.64
CA ASP A 60 4.37 -17.70 4.74
C ASP A 60 3.79 -16.32 5.04
N ILE A 61 2.49 -16.23 5.35
CA ILE A 61 1.85 -14.99 5.85
C ILE A 61 2.54 -14.52 7.13
N LYS A 62 2.73 -15.42 8.11
CA LYS A 62 3.40 -15.08 9.37
C LYS A 62 4.84 -14.61 9.13
N ARG A 63 5.59 -15.29 8.27
CA ARG A 63 6.96 -14.88 7.90
C ARG A 63 6.97 -13.51 7.25
N GLY A 64 6.05 -13.24 6.33
CA GLY A 64 5.90 -11.94 5.69
C GLY A 64 5.59 -10.83 6.68
N TYR A 65 4.69 -11.09 7.62
CA TYR A 65 4.42 -10.19 8.74
C TYR A 65 5.70 -9.88 9.53
N ASP A 66 6.44 -10.91 9.96
CA ASP A 66 7.66 -10.74 10.75
C ASP A 66 8.74 -9.97 9.96
N LEU A 67 8.88 -10.23 8.65
CA LEU A 67 9.82 -9.51 7.77
C LEU A 67 9.45 -8.03 7.64
N ILE A 68 8.17 -7.69 7.50
CA ILE A 68 7.72 -6.29 7.37
C ILE A 68 7.84 -5.50 8.68
N HIS A 69 7.48 -6.11 9.82
CA HIS A 69 7.42 -5.41 11.11
C HIS A 69 8.74 -5.46 11.89
N VAL A 70 9.50 -6.54 11.75
CA VAL A 70 10.70 -6.82 12.55
C VAL A 70 11.96 -6.85 11.70
N GLY A 71 11.83 -6.97 10.37
CA GLY A 71 12.97 -7.01 9.45
C GLY A 71 13.69 -8.36 9.38
N LYS A 72 13.19 -9.40 10.06
CA LYS A 72 13.77 -10.77 10.07
C LYS A 72 12.74 -11.79 10.56
N THR A 73 12.94 -13.06 10.20
CA THR A 73 12.08 -14.17 10.66
C THR A 73 12.84 -15.50 10.67
N THR A 74 12.16 -16.61 10.90
CA THR A 74 12.70 -17.95 10.77
C THR A 74 12.51 -18.45 9.32
N PRO A 75 13.60 -18.78 8.60
CA PRO A 75 13.51 -19.25 7.22
C PRO A 75 12.82 -20.62 7.14
N PRO A 76 12.34 -21.04 5.96
CA PRO A 76 11.66 -22.33 5.79
C PRO A 76 12.47 -23.54 6.26
N ASP A 77 13.80 -23.47 6.25
CA ASP A 77 14.73 -24.58 6.49
C ASP A 77 15.57 -24.45 7.76
N GLY A 78 15.36 -23.43 8.60
CA GLY A 78 16.34 -23.08 9.63
C GLY A 78 15.79 -22.36 10.85
N PHE A 79 16.69 -21.71 11.60
CA PHE A 79 16.38 -21.13 12.92
C PHE A 79 16.09 -19.62 12.87
N ALA A 80 16.94 -18.82 12.22
CA ALA A 80 16.75 -17.37 12.07
C ALA A 80 17.44 -16.84 10.82
N SER A 81 16.78 -15.93 10.10
CA SER A 81 17.35 -15.23 8.95
C SER A 81 18.21 -14.05 9.40
N ASN A 82 19.11 -13.63 8.51
CA ASN A 82 19.77 -12.34 8.67
C ASN A 82 18.74 -11.22 8.52
N ALA A 83 18.92 -10.13 9.27
CA ALA A 83 18.07 -8.96 9.09
C ALA A 83 18.15 -8.43 7.65
N ILE A 84 17.01 -8.00 7.11
CA ILE A 84 16.92 -7.31 5.82
C ILE A 84 17.72 -6.00 5.92
N SER A 85 17.51 -5.24 7.00
CA SER A 85 18.26 -4.03 7.30
C SER A 85 18.63 -3.98 8.77
N LYS A 86 19.72 -3.27 9.08
CA LYS A 86 20.14 -2.95 10.44
C LYS A 86 19.50 -1.67 10.97
N PHE A 87 18.85 -0.89 10.11
CA PHE A 87 18.48 0.50 10.40
C PHE A 87 16.98 0.74 10.38
N TYR A 88 16.28 0.17 9.39
CA TYR A 88 14.86 0.43 9.18
C TYR A 88 14.10 -0.86 8.89
N THR A 89 12.87 -0.93 9.39
CA THR A 89 11.89 -1.93 8.96
C THR A 89 10.95 -1.31 7.94
N CYS A 90 10.14 -2.12 7.26
CA CYS A 90 9.16 -1.58 6.32
C CYS A 90 8.14 -0.67 7.04
N THR A 91 7.75 -1.03 8.27
CA THR A 91 6.84 -0.24 9.09
C THR A 91 7.46 1.02 9.71
N SER A 92 8.77 1.24 9.55
CA SER A 92 9.37 2.53 9.88
C SER A 92 8.85 3.65 8.95
N CYS A 93 8.37 3.32 7.74
CA CYS A 93 7.89 4.31 6.75
C CYS A 93 6.48 4.01 6.20
N HIS A 94 5.92 2.83 6.43
CA HIS A 94 4.64 2.39 5.85
C HIS A 94 3.69 1.88 6.93
N ASN A 95 2.41 2.25 6.84
CA ASN A 95 1.38 1.57 7.62
C ASN A 95 1.00 0.21 7.01
N VAL A 96 0.38 -0.65 7.80
CA VAL A 96 -0.23 -1.91 7.35
C VAL A 96 -1.76 -1.87 7.37
N GLU A 97 -2.34 -0.78 7.87
CA GLU A 97 -3.77 -0.54 7.95
C GLU A 97 -4.22 0.50 6.91
N ARG A 98 -5.51 0.50 6.59
CA ARG A 98 -6.12 1.52 5.72
C ARG A 98 -5.87 2.92 6.30
N GLU A 99 -5.47 3.87 5.45
CA GLU A 99 -5.24 5.26 5.85
C GLU A 99 -6.29 6.22 5.26
N ASP A 100 -6.76 5.93 4.05
CA ASP A 100 -7.61 6.84 3.28
C ASP A 100 -9.09 6.45 3.47
N PRO A 101 -9.94 7.34 4.00
CA PRO A 101 -11.37 7.07 4.15
C PRO A 101 -12.10 6.98 2.81
N ASP A 102 -11.72 7.80 1.83
CA ASP A 102 -12.18 7.71 0.44
C ASP A 102 -11.03 7.18 -0.42
N LEU A 103 -11.25 6.07 -1.13
CA LEU A 103 -10.21 5.43 -1.94
C LEU A 103 -10.06 6.07 -3.34
N THR A 104 -10.98 6.94 -3.75
CA THR A 104 -11.07 7.50 -5.11
C THR A 104 -10.20 8.74 -5.32
N LEU A 105 -9.75 9.37 -4.24
CA LEU A 105 -9.05 10.65 -4.28
C LEU A 105 -7.99 10.74 -3.19
N VAL A 106 -7.10 11.72 -3.34
CA VAL A 106 -6.11 12.05 -2.32
C VAL A 106 -6.63 13.22 -1.50
N ASP A 107 -6.92 12.97 -0.22
CA ASP A 107 -7.29 13.99 0.76
C ASP A 107 -6.41 13.85 2.01
N GLN A 108 -5.45 14.77 2.12
CA GLN A 108 -4.44 14.71 3.16
C GLN A 108 -5.02 15.00 4.55
N ASP A 109 -6.05 15.85 4.62
CA ASP A 109 -6.69 16.22 5.88
C ASP A 109 -7.60 15.09 6.36
N ALA A 110 -8.41 14.51 5.46
CA ALA A 110 -9.22 13.34 5.79
C ALA A 110 -8.35 12.14 6.22
N ARG A 111 -7.19 11.93 5.57
CA ARG A 111 -6.19 10.94 5.99
C ARG A 111 -5.63 11.23 7.38
N LEU A 112 -5.30 12.49 7.68
CA LEU A 112 -4.78 12.87 9.01
C LEU A 112 -5.85 12.69 10.10
N GLU A 113 -7.09 13.08 9.84
CA GLU A 113 -8.23 12.85 10.75
C GLU A 113 -8.49 11.37 10.99
N TYR A 114 -8.40 10.57 9.93
CA TYR A 114 -8.51 9.12 10.02
C TYR A 114 -7.38 8.54 10.89
N ALA A 115 -6.14 8.99 10.69
CA ALA A 115 -5.00 8.56 11.52
C ALA A 115 -5.18 8.96 12.99
N MET A 116 -5.65 10.17 13.26
CA MET A 116 -5.97 10.64 14.62
C MET A 116 -7.05 9.78 15.29
N LYS A 117 -8.11 9.44 14.56
CA LYS A 117 -9.24 8.67 15.10
C LYS A 117 -8.86 7.22 15.41
N ASN A 118 -7.96 6.64 14.62
CA ASN A 118 -7.59 5.23 14.69
C ASN A 118 -6.20 5.00 15.31
N GLU A 119 -5.57 6.05 15.86
CA GLU A 119 -4.23 6.00 16.47
C GLU A 119 -3.16 5.43 15.52
N LEU A 120 -3.27 5.74 14.23
CA LEU A 120 -2.33 5.29 13.20
C LEU A 120 -1.15 6.26 13.07
N PRO A 121 0.08 5.76 12.85
CA PRO A 121 1.19 6.59 12.42
C PRO A 121 0.85 7.41 11.16
N TYR A 122 1.38 8.63 11.04
CA TYR A 122 1.17 9.48 9.86
C TYR A 122 2.44 9.52 9.01
N LEU A 123 2.60 8.52 8.14
CA LEU A 123 3.89 8.21 7.50
C LEU A 123 3.98 8.66 6.03
N GLN A 124 5.20 8.66 5.49
CA GLN A 124 5.54 9.07 4.13
C GLN A 124 5.18 8.01 3.09
N GLY A 125 5.26 6.74 3.43
CA GLY A 125 5.00 5.63 2.52
C GLY A 125 3.51 5.42 2.26
N THR A 126 3.19 4.83 1.11
CA THR A 126 1.85 4.28 0.88
C THR A 126 1.60 3.11 1.82
N THR A 127 0.43 3.03 2.45
CA THR A 127 0.08 1.86 3.25
C THR A 127 0.17 0.56 2.47
N PHE A 128 0.58 -0.51 3.16
CA PHE A 128 0.58 -1.86 2.62
C PHE A 128 -0.83 -2.45 2.48
N TRP A 129 -1.81 -1.89 3.19
CA TRP A 129 -3.21 -2.26 3.00
C TRP A 129 -3.65 -1.94 1.57
N GLY A 130 -4.16 -2.94 0.85
CA GLY A 130 -4.56 -2.82 -0.54
C GLY A 130 -3.41 -2.56 -1.53
N ALA A 131 -2.14 -2.64 -1.12
CA ALA A 131 -1.01 -2.37 -2.00
C ALA A 131 -0.92 -3.35 -3.19
N VAL A 132 -1.40 -4.59 -3.00
CA VAL A 132 -1.49 -5.63 -4.05
C VAL A 132 -2.59 -5.35 -5.08
N ASN A 133 -3.57 -4.50 -4.75
CA ASN A 133 -4.66 -4.10 -5.65
C ASN A 133 -4.28 -2.93 -6.58
N LYS A 134 -3.12 -2.31 -6.33
CA LYS A 134 -2.56 -1.26 -7.18
C LYS A 134 -1.89 -1.88 -8.42
N GLU A 135 -1.78 -1.08 -9.47
CA GLU A 135 -1.23 -1.47 -10.77
C GLU A 135 0.16 -0.87 -11.03
N SER A 136 0.53 0.17 -10.28
CA SER A 136 1.87 0.78 -10.39
C SER A 136 2.32 1.44 -9.08
N TRP A 137 3.64 1.46 -8.89
CA TRP A 137 4.33 1.94 -7.68
C TRP A 137 5.44 2.93 -8.06
N TYR A 138 6.08 3.60 -7.09
CA TYR A 138 7.13 4.60 -7.37
C TYR A 138 6.80 5.55 -8.55
N ASN A 139 5.57 6.06 -8.56
CA ASN A 139 5.02 6.80 -9.68
C ASN A 139 5.56 8.23 -9.78
N ASP A 140 5.32 8.86 -10.94
CA ASP A 140 5.41 10.31 -11.11
C ASP A 140 6.78 10.88 -10.64
N ASP A 141 6.82 11.81 -9.68
CA ASP A 141 8.06 12.51 -9.31
C ASP A 141 9.12 11.64 -8.62
N TYR A 142 8.81 10.39 -8.26
CA TYR A 142 9.83 9.47 -7.75
C TYR A 142 10.99 9.27 -8.74
N VAL A 143 10.77 9.43 -10.05
CA VAL A 143 11.85 9.42 -11.05
C VAL A 143 12.85 10.56 -10.85
N LEU A 144 12.43 11.71 -10.31
CA LEU A 144 13.31 12.85 -10.03
C LEU A 144 14.30 12.53 -8.91
N LYS A 145 13.89 11.72 -7.93
CA LYS A 145 14.74 11.31 -6.79
C LYS A 145 15.62 10.10 -7.11
N TYR A 146 15.06 9.10 -7.79
CA TYR A 146 15.69 7.78 -7.92
C TYR A 146 16.18 7.48 -9.35
N GLY A 147 15.84 8.31 -10.34
CA GLY A 147 16.26 8.13 -11.72
C GLY A 147 15.82 6.79 -12.30
N SER A 148 16.73 6.10 -13.00
CA SER A 148 16.42 4.82 -13.65
C SER A 148 16.11 3.67 -12.69
N LEU A 149 16.39 3.82 -11.39
CA LEU A 149 16.07 2.78 -10.40
C LEU A 149 14.57 2.49 -10.33
N VAL A 150 13.71 3.48 -10.60
CA VAL A 150 12.26 3.30 -10.53
C VAL A 150 11.63 2.77 -11.80
N GLU A 151 12.37 2.68 -12.92
CA GLU A 151 11.81 2.21 -14.20
C GLU A 151 11.20 0.82 -14.07
N LYS A 152 11.94 -0.14 -13.49
CA LYS A 152 11.43 -1.50 -13.24
C LYS A 152 10.46 -1.56 -12.07
N ALA A 153 10.77 -0.84 -10.99
CA ALA A 153 9.93 -0.81 -9.80
C ALA A 153 8.51 -0.35 -10.13
N SER A 154 8.37 0.63 -11.02
CA SER A 154 7.07 1.24 -11.29
C SER A 154 6.02 0.28 -11.84
N GLY A 155 6.43 -0.71 -12.63
CA GLY A 155 5.55 -1.73 -13.20
C GLY A 155 5.56 -3.08 -12.47
N SER A 156 6.26 -3.20 -11.34
CA SER A 156 6.36 -4.47 -10.61
C SER A 156 6.43 -4.27 -9.10
N LEU A 157 5.46 -4.86 -8.39
CA LEU A 157 5.44 -4.83 -6.92
C LEU A 157 6.68 -5.51 -6.34
N LYS A 158 7.17 -6.60 -6.94
CA LYS A 158 8.39 -7.30 -6.50
C LYS A 158 9.61 -6.40 -6.60
N GLU A 159 9.78 -5.74 -7.75
CA GLU A 159 10.89 -4.81 -7.97
C GLU A 159 10.79 -3.59 -7.06
N SER A 160 9.58 -3.10 -6.79
CA SER A 160 9.32 -2.03 -5.83
C SER A 160 9.70 -2.40 -4.40
N ILE A 161 9.28 -3.58 -3.94
CA ILE A 161 9.62 -4.06 -2.61
C ILE A 161 11.14 -4.22 -2.48
N ASN A 162 11.81 -4.79 -3.49
CA ASN A 162 13.25 -4.97 -3.45
C ASN A 162 14.03 -3.64 -3.50
N LEU A 163 13.56 -2.67 -4.30
CA LEU A 163 14.11 -1.31 -4.32
C LEU A 163 13.96 -0.64 -2.94
N CYS A 164 12.79 -0.78 -2.30
CA CYS A 164 12.57 -0.27 -0.96
C CYS A 164 13.51 -0.93 0.07
N ALA A 165 13.63 -2.26 0.04
CA ALA A 165 14.48 -3.00 0.97
C ALA A 165 15.97 -2.58 0.85
N THR A 166 16.47 -2.38 -0.36
CA THR A 166 17.88 -2.06 -0.61
C THR A 166 18.20 -0.57 -0.43
N VAL A 167 17.35 0.33 -0.95
CA VAL A 167 17.63 1.78 -0.98
C VAL A 167 17.00 2.49 0.20
N CYS A 168 15.68 2.36 0.38
CA CYS A 168 14.96 3.11 1.41
C CYS A 168 15.29 2.57 2.81
N SER A 169 15.23 1.26 2.98
CA SER A 169 15.55 0.64 4.26
C SER A 169 17.06 0.51 4.50
N GLN A 170 17.90 0.82 3.51
CA GLN A 170 19.36 0.62 3.55
C GLN A 170 19.74 -0.84 3.90
N GLY A 171 18.99 -1.78 3.35
CA GLY A 171 19.13 -3.20 3.59
C GLY A 171 19.88 -3.94 2.47
N ARG A 172 19.80 -5.27 2.55
CA ARG A 172 20.23 -6.18 1.49
C ARG A 172 19.07 -6.48 0.54
N GLU A 173 19.42 -7.07 -0.61
CA GLU A 173 18.43 -7.69 -1.49
C GLU A 173 17.68 -8.81 -0.75
N LEU A 174 16.41 -8.96 -1.12
CA LEU A 174 15.54 -9.99 -0.59
C LEU A 174 15.79 -11.32 -1.29
N GLU A 175 15.80 -12.40 -0.52
CA GLU A 175 15.81 -13.75 -1.09
C GLU A 175 14.41 -14.09 -1.64
N ASP A 176 14.34 -15.01 -2.62
CA ASP A 176 13.06 -15.37 -3.28
C ASP A 176 11.98 -15.80 -2.29
N TRP A 177 12.36 -16.55 -1.24
CA TRP A 177 11.41 -16.99 -0.21
C TRP A 177 10.94 -15.85 0.70
N GLU A 178 11.78 -14.83 0.92
CA GLU A 178 11.42 -13.62 1.67
C GLU A 178 10.43 -12.81 0.86
N MET A 179 10.70 -12.60 -0.43
CA MET A 179 9.77 -11.92 -1.35
C MET A 179 8.42 -12.63 -1.41
N LYS A 180 8.41 -13.97 -1.55
CA LYS A 180 7.18 -14.76 -1.53
C LYS A 180 6.41 -14.59 -0.22
N SER A 181 7.11 -14.63 0.92
CA SER A 181 6.49 -14.50 2.25
C SER A 181 5.90 -13.09 2.44
N ILE A 182 6.64 -12.05 2.04
CA ILE A 182 6.16 -10.67 2.05
C ILE A 182 4.90 -10.53 1.20
N LEU A 183 4.92 -11.01 -0.05
CA LEU A 183 3.74 -10.98 -0.91
C LEU A 183 2.56 -11.77 -0.32
N SER A 184 2.82 -12.92 0.31
CA SER A 184 1.79 -13.72 0.98
C SER A 184 1.09 -12.90 2.07
N TYR A 185 1.86 -12.16 2.87
CA TYR A 185 1.30 -11.25 3.86
C TYR A 185 0.57 -10.06 3.22
N LEU A 186 1.13 -9.41 2.20
CA LEU A 186 0.46 -8.29 1.53
C LEU A 186 -0.87 -8.70 0.87
N TRP A 187 -0.97 -9.92 0.33
CA TRP A 187 -2.24 -10.48 -0.17
C TRP A 187 -3.27 -10.75 0.93
N SER A 188 -2.83 -10.96 2.17
CA SER A 188 -3.75 -11.01 3.31
C SER A 188 -4.32 -9.63 3.68
N LEU A 189 -3.70 -8.54 3.20
CA LEU A 189 -4.13 -7.15 3.39
C LEU A 189 -4.88 -6.58 2.17
N GLN A 190 -5.26 -7.42 1.21
CA GLN A 190 -5.93 -6.96 -0.02
C GLN A 190 -7.28 -6.31 0.27
N MET A 191 -7.70 -5.41 -0.63
CA MET A 191 -9.03 -4.81 -0.62
C MET A 191 -10.11 -5.86 -0.86
N LYS A 192 -11.25 -5.64 -0.21
CA LYS A 192 -12.52 -6.33 -0.44
C LYS A 192 -13.51 -5.41 -1.17
N VAL A 193 -14.61 -5.98 -1.65
CA VAL A 193 -15.67 -5.19 -2.29
C VAL A 193 -16.28 -4.16 -1.34
N GLU A 194 -16.48 -4.54 -0.07
CA GLU A 194 -17.03 -3.65 0.96
C GLU A 194 -16.17 -2.40 1.21
N ASP A 195 -14.88 -2.44 0.88
CA ASP A 195 -13.98 -1.30 1.07
C ASP A 195 -14.21 -0.17 0.06
N LEU A 196 -14.84 -0.48 -1.08
CA LEU A 196 -15.14 0.46 -2.18
C LEU A 196 -16.35 1.35 -1.89
N ASP A 197 -17.04 1.14 -0.76
CA ASP A 197 -18.23 1.90 -0.33
C ASP A 197 -19.31 2.02 -1.41
N LEU A 198 -19.52 0.94 -2.16
CA LEU A 198 -20.52 0.87 -3.23
C LEU A 198 -21.93 0.85 -2.65
N SER A 199 -22.80 1.69 -3.19
CA SER A 199 -24.25 1.64 -2.92
C SER A 199 -24.90 0.42 -3.58
N GLU A 200 -26.08 0.03 -3.08
CA GLU A 200 -26.87 -1.07 -3.69
C GLU A 200 -27.11 -0.85 -5.19
N LYS A 201 -27.35 0.40 -5.61
CA LYS A 201 -27.54 0.74 -7.03
C LYS A 201 -26.29 0.54 -7.87
N GLU A 202 -25.12 0.78 -7.30
CA GLU A 202 -23.84 0.58 -7.98
C GLU A 202 -23.51 -0.91 -8.07
N ILE A 203 -23.83 -1.69 -7.05
CA ILE A 203 -23.74 -3.16 -7.10
C ILE A 203 -24.66 -3.72 -8.19
N ASP A 204 -25.92 -3.28 -8.26
CA ASP A 204 -26.86 -3.67 -9.32
C ASP A 204 -26.35 -3.27 -10.71
N HIS A 205 -25.74 -2.09 -10.82
CA HIS A 205 -25.13 -1.62 -12.06
C HIS A 205 -23.97 -2.51 -12.50
N ILE A 206 -23.06 -2.87 -11.57
CA ILE A 206 -21.96 -3.79 -11.84
C ILE A 206 -22.48 -5.16 -12.28
N ASN A 207 -23.47 -5.72 -11.59
CA ASN A 207 -24.07 -7.01 -11.94
C ASN A 207 -24.71 -6.97 -13.35
N THR A 208 -25.36 -5.85 -13.71
CA THR A 208 -25.93 -5.65 -15.05
C THR A 208 -24.82 -5.55 -16.12
N LEU A 209 -23.73 -4.84 -15.83
CA LEU A 209 -22.58 -4.76 -16.74
C LEU A 209 -21.92 -6.13 -16.91
N ALA A 210 -21.76 -6.91 -15.83
CA ALA A 210 -21.19 -8.26 -15.87
C ALA A 210 -21.98 -9.28 -16.74
N GLU A 211 -23.24 -8.97 -17.09
CA GLU A 211 -24.02 -9.80 -18.02
C GLU A 211 -23.71 -9.54 -19.51
N SER A 212 -23.17 -8.37 -19.83
CA SER A 212 -23.14 -7.86 -21.20
C SER A 212 -21.80 -7.28 -21.64
N ASP A 213 -21.06 -6.68 -20.71
CA ASP A 213 -19.81 -5.96 -20.92
C ASP A 213 -18.95 -5.98 -19.65
N ASN A 214 -18.19 -7.06 -19.50
CA ASN A 214 -17.30 -7.26 -18.36
C ASN A 214 -16.20 -6.19 -18.26
N ASP A 215 -15.70 -5.68 -19.40
CA ASP A 215 -14.66 -4.65 -19.40
C ASP A 215 -15.19 -3.34 -18.80
N SER A 216 -16.42 -2.97 -19.13
CA SER A 216 -17.11 -1.85 -18.48
C SER A 216 -17.35 -2.10 -16.99
N ALA A 217 -17.69 -3.33 -16.58
CA ALA A 217 -17.84 -3.67 -15.17
C ALA A 217 -16.51 -3.51 -14.41
N ILE A 218 -15.41 -4.01 -14.98
CA ILE A 218 -14.05 -3.88 -14.43
C ILE A 218 -13.66 -2.39 -14.33
N ALA A 219 -13.88 -1.61 -15.39
CA ALA A 219 -13.56 -0.19 -15.41
C ALA A 219 -14.36 0.58 -14.35
N PHE A 220 -15.65 0.24 -14.18
CA PHE A 220 -16.50 0.83 -13.15
C PHE A 220 -15.96 0.53 -11.76
N ILE A 221 -15.68 -0.74 -11.43
CA ILE A 221 -15.10 -1.14 -10.14
C ILE A 221 -13.78 -0.38 -9.86
N LYS A 222 -12.90 -0.31 -10.86
CA LYS A 222 -11.62 0.40 -10.73
C LYS A 222 -11.77 1.91 -10.57
N SER A 223 -12.89 2.49 -10.95
CA SER A 223 -13.15 3.92 -10.70
C SER A 223 -13.39 4.24 -9.21
N HIS A 224 -13.66 3.22 -8.38
CA HIS A 224 -13.89 3.36 -6.95
C HIS A 224 -12.60 3.27 -6.10
N TYR A 225 -11.42 3.21 -6.72
CA TYR A 225 -10.16 3.34 -6.00
C TYR A 225 -9.03 3.82 -6.91
N LEU A 226 -8.04 4.52 -6.34
CA LEU A 226 -6.84 4.90 -7.07
C LEU A 226 -6.03 3.64 -7.43
N THR A 227 -5.90 3.31 -8.71
CA THR A 227 -5.10 2.15 -9.17
C THR A 227 -3.59 2.39 -9.04
N LYS A 228 -3.15 3.63 -8.87
CA LYS A 228 -1.76 4.00 -8.57
C LYS A 228 -1.70 4.92 -7.34
N SER A 229 -0.53 5.01 -6.71
CA SER A 229 -0.26 6.07 -5.71
C SER A 229 0.46 7.24 -6.38
N PRO A 230 -0.21 8.38 -6.64
CA PRO A 230 0.46 9.52 -7.24
C PRO A 230 1.50 10.14 -6.29
N ALA A 231 2.52 10.77 -6.85
CA ALA A 231 3.58 11.41 -6.10
C ALA A 231 4.01 12.72 -6.75
N THR A 232 3.79 13.82 -6.05
CA THR A 232 4.23 15.16 -6.44
C THR A 232 5.20 15.70 -5.39
N PHE A 233 6.43 16.00 -5.78
CA PHE A 233 7.40 16.66 -4.91
C PHE A 233 7.14 18.16 -4.89
N ALA A 234 7.10 18.74 -3.69
CA ALA A 234 6.76 20.15 -3.52
C ALA A 234 8.00 21.02 -3.37
N ASP A 235 7.91 22.23 -3.90
CA ASP A 235 8.90 23.28 -3.66
C ASP A 235 8.85 23.78 -2.21
N LEU A 236 9.96 24.34 -1.76
CA LEU A 236 10.07 25.07 -0.50
C LEU A 236 9.23 26.37 -0.53
N PRO A 237 8.83 26.94 0.63
CA PRO A 237 8.21 28.26 0.63
C PRO A 237 9.20 29.32 0.15
N GLU A 238 8.71 30.41 -0.44
CA GLU A 238 9.55 31.53 -0.92
C GLU A 238 10.47 32.09 0.19
N SER A 239 9.97 32.08 1.44
CA SER A 239 10.77 32.35 2.64
C SER A 239 10.37 31.37 3.73
N LYS A 240 11.34 30.66 4.31
CA LYS A 240 11.10 29.76 5.44
C LYS A 240 10.91 30.48 6.77
N GLU A 241 11.31 31.75 6.86
CA GLU A 241 10.94 32.64 7.96
C GLU A 241 9.44 32.95 7.94
N LYS A 242 8.86 33.12 6.74
CA LYS A 242 7.43 33.41 6.58
C LYS A 242 6.57 32.14 6.50
N GLY A 243 7.07 31.09 5.86
CA GLY A 243 6.33 29.86 5.59
C GLY A 243 5.53 29.94 4.29
N TYR A 244 4.74 28.91 4.02
CA TYR A 244 3.71 28.93 2.98
C TYR A 244 2.57 29.88 3.39
N PRO A 245 1.80 30.43 2.44
CA PRO A 245 0.76 31.43 2.71
C PRO A 245 -0.54 30.82 3.25
N PHE A 246 -0.42 30.01 4.32
CA PHE A 246 -1.54 29.35 4.99
C PHE A 246 -1.57 29.74 6.47
N GLU A 247 -2.77 29.83 7.04
CA GLU A 247 -2.94 29.97 8.48
C GLU A 247 -2.85 28.58 9.12
N GLY A 248 -1.84 28.35 9.96
CA GLY A 248 -1.63 27.05 10.57
C GLY A 248 -2.66 26.70 11.66
N ARG A 249 -3.02 25.43 11.74
CA ARG A 249 -3.99 24.84 12.67
C ARG A 249 -3.25 23.98 13.71
N PRO A 250 -2.94 24.51 14.92
CA PRO A 250 -2.07 23.83 15.87
C PRO A 250 -2.52 22.42 16.29
N GLN A 251 -3.83 22.15 16.26
CA GLN A 251 -4.39 20.83 16.57
C GLN A 251 -3.97 19.75 15.57
N TYR A 252 -3.96 20.05 14.26
CA TYR A 252 -3.47 19.15 13.23
C TYR A 252 -1.94 19.09 13.26
N GLY A 253 -1.28 20.21 13.56
CA GLY A 253 0.16 20.24 13.76
C GLY A 253 0.65 19.35 14.89
N LYS A 254 -0.13 19.29 15.98
CA LYS A 254 0.11 18.36 17.08
C LYS A 254 0.01 16.92 16.61
N ALA A 255 -1.05 16.58 15.88
CA ALA A 255 -1.24 15.23 15.35
C ALA A 255 -0.10 14.82 14.40
N ILE A 256 0.35 15.71 13.51
CA ILE A 256 1.49 15.46 12.62
C ILE A 256 2.77 15.23 13.43
N TYR A 257 2.99 16.04 14.48
CA TYR A 257 4.15 15.89 15.34
C TYR A 257 4.14 14.53 16.08
N GLU A 258 3.02 14.19 16.72
CA GLU A 258 2.91 12.98 17.55
C GLU A 258 2.82 11.70 16.73
N LEU A 259 2.04 11.68 15.65
CA LEU A 259 1.79 10.49 14.84
C LEU A 259 2.81 10.33 13.70
N GLY A 260 3.38 11.42 13.20
CA GLY A 260 4.33 11.39 12.08
C GLY A 260 5.78 11.57 12.53
N CYS A 261 6.10 12.70 13.17
CA CYS A 261 7.48 13.00 13.53
C CYS A 261 8.01 12.07 14.63
N GLN A 262 7.25 11.91 15.71
CA GLN A 262 7.66 11.07 16.84
C GLN A 262 7.65 9.57 16.53
N HIS A 263 7.04 9.13 15.42
CA HIS A 263 7.15 7.74 14.96
C HIS A 263 8.61 7.30 14.84
N CYS A 264 9.46 8.11 14.20
CA CYS A 264 10.90 7.82 14.11
C CYS A 264 11.74 8.54 15.17
N HIS A 265 11.28 9.69 15.65
CA HIS A 265 12.05 10.56 16.54
C HIS A 265 11.70 10.42 18.03
N HIS A 266 11.03 9.36 18.46
CA HIS A 266 10.83 9.08 19.88
C HIS A 266 12.12 8.56 20.54
N ALA A 267 12.12 8.49 21.87
CA ALA A 267 13.26 7.90 22.59
C ALA A 267 13.46 6.44 22.17
N TYR A 268 14.68 6.11 21.72
CA TYR A 268 15.04 4.80 21.18
C TYR A 268 14.40 4.45 19.82
N GLY A 269 13.85 5.43 19.11
CA GLY A 269 13.40 5.28 17.72
C GLY A 269 14.57 5.20 16.73
N GLU A 270 14.26 5.23 15.43
CA GLU A 270 15.22 5.05 14.35
C GLU A 270 16.11 6.28 14.05
N SER A 271 15.84 7.44 14.65
CA SER A 271 16.67 8.64 14.53
C SER A 271 17.43 8.93 15.83
N ASP A 272 18.67 9.42 15.71
CA ASP A 272 19.48 9.91 16.83
C ASP A 272 18.97 11.28 17.33
N LEU A 273 18.16 11.99 16.54
CA LEU A 273 17.44 13.19 16.98
C LEU A 273 16.15 12.79 17.70
N VAL A 274 16.15 12.92 19.02
CA VAL A 274 14.92 12.72 19.82
C VAL A 274 14.10 14.01 19.82
N LEU A 275 12.85 13.90 19.38
CA LEU A 275 11.84 14.95 19.42
C LEU A 275 10.86 14.63 20.56
N ASP A 276 11.03 15.31 21.70
CA ASP A 276 10.13 15.24 22.83
C ASP A 276 9.20 16.47 22.95
N ASN A 277 8.21 16.39 23.85
CA ASN A 277 7.28 17.48 24.11
C ASN A 277 7.86 18.56 25.05
N SER A 278 9.19 18.71 25.15
CA SER A 278 9.81 19.74 25.99
C SER A 278 9.92 21.08 25.26
N ILE A 279 9.88 22.16 26.03
CA ILE A 279 10.12 23.51 25.51
C ILE A 279 11.51 23.64 24.85
N LEU A 280 12.50 22.82 25.24
CA LEU A 280 13.84 22.84 24.63
C LEU A 280 13.79 22.30 23.21
N THR A 281 13.06 21.21 22.96
CA THR A 281 12.83 20.66 21.63
C THR A 281 12.12 21.65 20.73
N PHE A 282 11.02 22.25 21.19
CA PHE A 282 10.31 23.26 20.39
C PHE A 282 11.15 24.50 20.11
N LYS A 283 11.99 24.95 21.06
CA LYS A 283 12.94 26.05 20.83
C LYS A 283 13.97 25.68 19.76
N TRP A 284 14.47 24.45 19.79
CA TRP A 284 15.42 23.95 18.79
C TRP A 284 14.77 23.88 17.41
N LEU A 285 13.56 23.32 17.28
CA LEU A 285 12.83 23.24 16.01
C LEU A 285 12.55 24.63 15.44
N LYS A 286 12.04 25.55 16.26
CA LYS A 286 11.77 26.93 15.83
C LYS A 286 13.04 27.66 15.38
N LYS A 287 14.15 27.46 16.08
CA LYS A 287 15.43 28.08 15.73
C LYS A 287 15.92 27.65 14.35
N HIS A 288 15.83 26.36 14.01
CA HIS A 288 16.39 25.82 12.77
C HIS A 288 15.41 25.84 11.59
N MET A 289 14.13 26.08 11.84
CA MET A 289 13.08 26.20 10.81
C MET A 289 13.46 27.06 9.58
N PRO A 290 14.08 28.25 9.68
CA PRO A 290 14.44 29.05 8.51
C PRO A 290 15.72 28.56 7.78
N GLU A 291 16.51 27.67 8.36
CA GLU A 291 17.83 27.31 7.83
C GLU A 291 17.75 26.50 6.53
N ASN A 292 18.75 26.66 5.65
CA ASN A 292 18.99 25.79 4.50
C ASN A 292 19.76 24.52 4.94
N SER A 293 19.16 23.76 5.86
CA SER A 293 19.77 22.54 6.41
C SER A 293 18.70 21.47 6.69
N LYS A 294 19.12 20.21 6.79
CA LYS A 294 18.25 19.07 7.17
C LYS A 294 17.59 19.21 8.56
N LYS A 295 17.94 20.25 9.33
CA LYS A 295 17.30 20.57 10.62
C LYS A 295 16.04 21.41 10.46
N SER A 296 15.85 22.05 9.31
CA SER A 296 14.63 22.78 9.00
C SER A 296 13.50 21.80 8.66
N ILE A 297 12.33 21.99 9.28
CA ILE A 297 11.13 21.20 8.97
C ILE A 297 10.74 21.35 7.49
N TYR A 298 10.95 22.53 6.89
CA TYR A 298 10.63 22.75 5.47
C TYR A 298 11.55 21.95 4.56
N GLU A 299 12.85 21.98 4.84
CA GLU A 299 13.86 21.25 4.06
C GLU A 299 13.66 19.75 4.18
N ILE A 300 13.61 19.22 5.40
CA ILE A 300 13.60 17.77 5.62
C ILE A 300 12.29 17.12 5.15
N ILE A 301 11.15 17.81 5.28
CA ILE A 301 9.86 17.28 4.82
C ILE A 301 9.81 17.23 3.29
N ARG A 302 10.26 18.28 2.59
CA ARG A 302 10.15 18.38 1.13
C ARG A 302 11.25 17.65 0.38
N ASN A 303 12.47 17.72 0.89
CA ASN A 303 13.64 17.14 0.22
C ASN A 303 14.02 15.76 0.79
N GLY A 304 13.46 15.38 1.95
CA GLY A 304 13.87 14.17 2.65
C GLY A 304 15.36 14.18 2.98
N SER A 305 15.89 12.99 3.20
CA SER A 305 17.31 12.72 3.13
C SER A 305 17.60 11.62 2.10
N TYR A 306 18.88 11.37 1.88
CA TYR A 306 19.38 10.31 1.01
C TYR A 306 20.08 9.27 1.86
N SER A 307 19.91 8.00 1.49
CA SER A 307 20.75 6.92 1.99
C SER A 307 22.18 7.16 1.54
N GLU A 308 23.14 7.11 2.46
CA GLU A 308 24.57 7.22 2.14
C GLU A 308 25.33 6.06 2.80
N LEU A 309 26.56 5.78 2.35
CA LEU A 309 27.38 4.71 2.93
C LEU A 309 27.74 5.01 4.40
N GLY A 310 27.53 4.02 5.27
CA GLY A 310 27.60 4.18 6.73
C GLY A 310 26.27 4.73 7.29
N HIS A 311 25.89 4.36 8.51
CA HIS A 311 24.57 4.73 9.06
C HIS A 311 24.34 6.24 8.97
N LYS A 312 23.51 6.67 8.01
CA LYS A 312 23.00 8.02 7.91
C LYS A 312 21.49 7.94 7.91
N GLU A 313 20.90 8.75 8.78
CA GLU A 313 19.46 8.78 8.97
C GLU A 313 18.76 9.04 7.64
N TYR A 314 17.91 8.09 7.25
CA TYR A 314 17.09 8.17 6.06
C TYR A 314 15.67 8.59 6.42
N MET A 315 15.19 9.65 5.77
CA MET A 315 13.81 10.10 5.81
C MET A 315 13.31 10.23 4.36
N PRO A 316 12.28 9.49 3.94
CA PRO A 316 11.65 9.69 2.64
C PRO A 316 11.07 11.11 2.52
N ASN A 317 10.87 11.57 1.28
CA ASN A 317 10.19 12.83 1.04
C ASN A 317 8.70 12.65 1.38
N TYR A 318 8.11 13.64 2.04
CA TYR A 318 6.66 13.78 2.02
C TYR A 318 6.24 14.43 0.71
N THR A 319 5.64 13.64 -0.16
CA THR A 319 4.95 14.15 -1.35
C THR A 319 3.76 15.02 -0.95
N LEU A 320 3.21 15.81 -1.86
CA LEU A 320 2.00 16.58 -1.60
C LEU A 320 0.81 15.70 -1.23
N GLU A 321 0.76 14.47 -1.74
CA GLU A 321 -0.26 13.48 -1.43
C GLU A 321 -0.15 12.94 -0.01
N LYS A 322 1.04 13.04 0.61
CA LYS A 322 1.30 12.51 1.95
C LYS A 322 1.38 13.59 3.03
N MET A 323 1.74 14.83 2.66
CA MET A 323 1.63 15.99 3.54
C MET A 323 1.51 17.27 2.73
N SER A 324 0.36 17.95 2.84
CA SER A 324 0.08 19.18 2.09
C SER A 324 0.92 20.37 2.59
N HIS A 325 0.94 21.48 1.86
CA HIS A 325 1.56 22.72 2.35
C HIS A 325 0.88 23.26 3.61
N GLN A 326 -0.45 23.18 3.66
CA GLN A 326 -1.23 23.56 4.84
C GLN A 326 -0.79 22.76 6.07
N GLN A 327 -0.59 21.46 5.93
CA GLN A 327 -0.16 20.59 7.04
C GLN A 327 1.25 20.91 7.56
N VAL A 328 2.16 21.34 6.68
CA VAL A 328 3.47 21.85 7.13
C VAL A 328 3.31 23.13 7.95
N GLU A 329 2.39 24.02 7.58
CA GLU A 329 2.09 25.22 8.36
C GLU A 329 1.34 24.90 9.66
N ASP A 330 0.51 23.85 9.68
CA ASP A 330 -0.10 23.34 10.90
C ASP A 330 0.97 22.88 11.89
N LEU A 331 1.95 22.07 11.43
CA LEU A 331 3.10 21.63 12.23
C LEU A 331 3.90 22.82 12.77
N ARG A 332 4.18 23.82 11.93
CA ARG A 332 4.83 25.06 12.38
C ARG A 332 4.04 25.75 13.47
N ALA A 333 2.72 25.94 13.28
CA ALA A 333 1.88 26.63 14.24
C ALA A 333 1.84 25.88 15.59
N TYR A 334 1.85 24.55 15.57
CA TYR A 334 2.00 23.75 16.78
C TYR A 334 3.34 24.02 17.48
N ILE A 335 4.47 23.94 16.76
CA ILE A 335 5.80 24.20 17.31
C ILE A 335 5.87 25.59 17.95
N GLU A 336 5.34 26.62 17.27
CA GLU A 336 5.32 28.00 17.78
C GLU A 336 4.40 28.19 18.98
N SER A 337 3.27 27.48 19.03
CA SER A 337 2.32 27.56 20.14
C SER A 337 2.91 27.04 21.46
N ASN A 338 3.82 26.07 21.40
CA ASN A 338 4.50 25.48 22.57
C ASN A 338 5.66 26.32 23.11
N LEU A 339 5.89 27.51 22.53
CA LEU A 339 6.90 28.46 23.01
C LEU A 339 6.32 29.59 23.86
N LYS A 340 4.99 29.69 23.93
CA LYS A 340 4.26 30.76 24.58
C LYS A 340 4.11 30.56 26.08
#